data_AF-A0A2E8D5G5-F1
#
_entry.id   AF-A0A2E8D5G5-F1
#
_cell.length_a   1.000
_cell.length_b   1.000
_cell.length_c   1.000
_cell.angle_alpha   90.00
_cell.angle_beta   90.00
_cell.angle_gamma   90.00
#
_symmetry.space_group_name_H-M   'P 1'
#
loop_
_entity.id
_entity.type
_entity.pdbx_description
1 polymer ?
#
loop_
_entity_poly.entity_id
_entity_poly.type
_entity_poly.pdbx_seq_one_letter_code
_entity_poly.pdbx_strand_id
1 'polypeptide(L)'
;MHKFLTQFLLVGAVAILACGCAEDTASVSIDSGQETVETTTPETTASETTPVAFAGKKLCLACGEAFAKDEEHTCNADSAKCADCGLTKGSALCCVDLKIDDLTATALCGSCGEIAGSENCCKEGAAKCKKCGLHKGAPACCKLEHKHEEGETQSE
;
A
#
# COMPACT_ATOMS: atom_id res chain seq x y z
N MET A 1 -33.21 29.12 33.39
CA MET A 1 -34.01 28.09 32.69
C MET A 1 -33.04 26.97 32.35
N HIS A 2 -32.80 26.06 33.29
CA HIS A 2 -33.54 24.81 33.50
C HIS A 2 -33.34 23.77 32.38
N LYS A 3 -32.65 22.70 32.80
CA LYS A 3 -32.81 21.29 32.38
C LYS A 3 -32.18 20.90 31.04
N PHE A 4 -31.00 20.30 31.08
CA PHE A 4 -30.66 19.04 30.37
C PHE A 4 -29.39 18.40 30.94
N LEU A 5 -29.23 18.45 32.28
CA LEU A 5 -28.47 17.44 33.02
C LEU A 5 -29.42 16.25 33.28
N THR A 6 -28.86 15.07 33.49
CA THR A 6 -29.46 13.82 34.04
C THR A 6 -30.30 12.93 33.11
N GLN A 7 -29.62 11.98 32.45
CA GLN A 7 -29.96 10.57 32.14
C GLN A 7 -28.92 10.16 31.08
N PHE A 8 -27.94 9.30 31.32
CA PHE A 8 -28.08 7.87 31.49
C PHE A 8 -26.96 7.35 32.40
N LEU A 9 -27.26 7.27 33.69
CA LEU A 9 -26.63 6.37 34.64
C LEU A 9 -27.69 5.30 34.89
N LEU A 10 -27.55 4.10 34.34
CA LEU A 10 -28.20 2.86 34.81
C LEU A 10 -27.79 1.68 33.92
N VAL A 11 -27.07 0.74 34.55
CA VAL A 11 -27.09 -0.72 34.32
C VAL A 11 -26.43 -1.21 33.01
N GLY A 12 -25.47 -2.14 33.02
CA GLY A 12 -25.16 -3.12 34.04
C GLY A 12 -23.76 -3.68 33.90
N ALA A 13 -23.21 -4.01 35.07
CA ALA A 13 -22.16 -4.98 35.21
C ALA A 13 -22.66 -6.35 34.73
N VAL A 14 -21.98 -6.92 33.74
CA VAL A 14 -21.98 -8.37 33.53
C VAL A 14 -20.55 -8.82 33.76
N ALA A 15 -20.32 -9.29 34.98
CA ALA A 15 -19.22 -10.16 35.32
C ALA A 15 -19.62 -11.61 35.01
N ILE A 16 -18.60 -12.47 34.95
CA ILE A 16 -18.63 -13.95 34.94
C ILE A 16 -18.66 -14.57 33.53
N LEU A 17 -17.52 -15.07 33.06
CA LEU A 17 -17.22 -16.52 33.16
C LEU A 17 -15.74 -16.80 32.88
N ALA A 18 -15.09 -17.42 33.86
CA ALA A 18 -13.79 -18.08 33.74
C ALA A 18 -13.96 -19.50 33.13
N CYS A 19 -12.80 -20.11 32.79
CA CYS A 19 -12.51 -21.46 32.24
C CYS A 19 -12.01 -21.33 30.79
N GLY A 20 -10.75 -21.56 30.45
CA GLY A 20 -9.83 -22.59 30.93
C GLY A 20 -9.69 -23.65 29.84
N CYS A 21 -8.51 -23.75 29.22
CA CYS A 21 -7.89 -24.89 28.50
C CYS A 21 -6.49 -24.38 28.05
N ALA A 22 -5.39 -24.74 28.72
CA ALA A 22 -4.65 -25.99 28.57
C ALA A 22 -4.05 -26.16 27.16
N GLU A 23 -2.78 -25.77 27.05
CA GLU A 23 -1.65 -26.53 26.49
C GLU A 23 -2.00 -27.74 25.61
N ASP A 24 -1.65 -27.68 24.33
CA ASP A 24 -1.44 -28.87 23.51
C ASP A 24 -0.08 -28.79 22.80
N THR A 25 0.87 -29.51 23.40
CA THR A 25 2.04 -30.07 22.73
C THR A 25 1.59 -31.06 21.66
N ALA A 26 1.93 -30.81 20.40
CA ALA A 26 1.92 -31.83 19.35
C ALA A 26 3.25 -31.80 18.60
N SER A 27 4.16 -32.67 19.06
CA SER A 27 5.27 -33.18 18.28
C SER A 27 4.75 -34.31 17.38
N VAL A 28 4.88 -34.16 16.06
CA VAL A 28 4.81 -35.28 15.10
C VAL A 28 6.00 -35.17 14.16
N SER A 29 6.87 -36.16 14.27
CA SER A 29 7.90 -36.52 13.29
C SER A 29 7.31 -37.48 12.24
N ILE A 30 8.12 -37.79 11.23
CA ILE A 30 8.02 -38.82 10.15
C ILE A 30 7.66 -38.17 8.80
N ASP A 31 8.59 -37.94 7.87
CA ASP A 31 9.57 -38.82 7.18
C ASP A 31 9.03 -39.43 5.87
N SER A 32 9.92 -39.40 4.87
CA SER A 32 9.93 -40.14 3.60
C SER A 32 9.02 -39.71 2.46
N GLY A 33 9.67 -39.19 1.41
CA GLY A 33 9.80 -40.03 0.21
C GLY A 33 9.29 -39.46 -1.11
N GLN A 34 10.24 -39.30 -2.02
CA GLN A 34 10.17 -39.64 -3.45
C GLN A 34 9.95 -38.50 -4.48
N GLU A 35 11.07 -38.16 -5.14
CA GLU A 35 11.31 -38.23 -6.61
C GLU A 35 10.05 -38.31 -7.50
N THR A 36 9.86 -37.63 -8.63
CA THR A 36 10.67 -36.98 -9.68
C THR A 36 9.62 -36.27 -10.57
N VAL A 37 9.92 -35.24 -11.37
CA VAL A 37 10.07 -35.39 -12.84
C VAL A 37 9.86 -34.00 -13.48
N GLU A 38 10.86 -33.61 -14.28
CA GLU A 38 10.85 -32.80 -15.51
C GLU A 38 10.32 -31.35 -15.51
N THR A 39 11.29 -30.44 -15.62
CA THR A 39 11.58 -29.67 -16.85
C THR A 39 10.38 -29.23 -17.69
N THR A 40 10.08 -27.94 -17.64
CA THR A 40 9.91 -27.15 -18.88
C THR A 40 10.20 -25.68 -18.59
N THR A 41 11.44 -25.32 -18.85
CA THR A 41 11.85 -23.96 -19.22
C THR A 41 11.18 -23.59 -20.54
N PRO A 42 10.60 -22.38 -20.65
CA PRO A 42 10.81 -21.60 -21.87
C PRO A 42 11.62 -20.35 -21.54
N GLU A 43 12.85 -20.34 -22.05
CA GLU A 43 13.70 -19.16 -22.14
C GLU A 43 13.22 -18.26 -23.27
N THR A 44 13.40 -16.96 -23.02
CA THR A 44 13.68 -15.90 -24.01
C THR A 44 12.49 -15.31 -24.77
N THR A 45 12.14 -14.06 -24.43
CA THR A 45 12.32 -12.90 -25.32
C THR A 45 12.27 -11.57 -24.53
N ALA A 46 13.45 -10.96 -24.39
CA ALA A 46 13.80 -9.53 -24.38
C ALA A 46 12.98 -8.46 -23.60
N SER A 47 13.77 -7.58 -22.97
CA SER A 47 13.46 -6.22 -22.45
C SER A 47 13.01 -6.15 -20.99
N GLU A 48 13.98 -6.28 -20.09
CA GLU A 48 13.94 -5.71 -18.74
C GLU A 48 13.49 -4.25 -18.80
N THR A 49 12.20 -4.04 -18.58
CA THR A 49 11.61 -2.76 -18.20
C THR A 49 11.08 -3.03 -16.81
N THR A 50 11.77 -2.49 -15.81
CA THR A 50 11.52 -2.73 -14.40
C THR A 50 10.02 -2.70 -14.11
N PRO A 51 9.41 -3.78 -13.59
CA PRO A 51 7.98 -3.82 -13.36
C PRO A 51 7.61 -2.76 -12.34
N VAL A 52 6.66 -1.92 -12.72
CA VAL A 52 6.04 -0.88 -11.90
C VAL A 52 5.62 -1.52 -10.58
N ALA A 53 6.37 -1.30 -9.50
CA ALA A 53 6.23 -1.99 -8.20
C ALA A 53 4.82 -1.88 -7.56
N PHE A 54 3.96 -1.05 -8.15
CA PHE A 54 2.62 -0.71 -7.68
C PHE A 54 1.50 -1.15 -8.61
N ALA A 55 1.80 -1.94 -9.66
CA ALA A 55 0.77 -2.49 -10.52
C ALA A 55 -0.23 -3.33 -9.69
N GLY A 56 -1.52 -3.02 -9.83
CA GLY A 56 -2.62 -3.66 -9.08
C GLY A 56 -2.87 -3.07 -7.69
N LYS A 57 -2.10 -2.07 -7.26
CA LYS A 57 -2.24 -1.41 -5.96
C LYS A 57 -2.84 -0.01 -6.09
N LYS A 58 -3.42 0.48 -5.00
CA LYS A 58 -3.73 1.90 -4.78
C LYS A 58 -2.67 2.51 -3.87
N LEU A 59 -2.37 3.78 -4.04
CA LEU A 59 -1.43 4.53 -3.21
C LEU A 59 -2.23 5.58 -2.44
N CYS A 60 -2.25 5.49 -1.11
CA CYS A 60 -2.98 6.44 -0.28
C CYS A 60 -2.30 7.81 -0.33
N LEU A 61 -3.05 8.85 -0.68
CA LEU A 61 -2.50 10.20 -0.76
C LEU A 61 -2.26 10.85 0.62
N ALA A 62 -2.89 10.32 1.68
CA ALA A 62 -2.75 10.85 3.03
C ALA A 62 -1.53 10.30 3.79
N CYS A 63 -1.21 9.00 3.65
CA CYS A 63 -0.06 8.39 4.33
C CYS A 63 1.05 7.93 3.40
N GLY A 64 0.79 7.83 2.09
CA GLY A 64 1.73 7.37 1.07
C GLY A 64 1.85 5.85 0.92
N GLU A 65 1.11 5.06 1.69
CA GLU A 65 1.19 3.60 1.68
C GLU A 65 0.47 2.99 0.47
N ALA A 66 1.00 1.86 -0.01
CA ALA A 66 0.37 1.07 -1.06
C ALA A 66 -0.56 0.01 -0.45
N PHE A 67 -1.75 -0.16 -1.01
CA PHE A 67 -2.75 -1.13 -0.55
C PHE A 67 -3.46 -1.81 -1.74
N ALA A 68 -4.17 -2.91 -1.50
CA ALA A 68 -4.86 -3.64 -2.56
C ALA A 68 -6.00 -2.80 -3.17
N LYS A 69 -6.31 -3.02 -4.46
CA LYS A 69 -7.33 -2.24 -5.18
C LYS A 69 -8.74 -2.44 -4.60
N ASP A 70 -9.01 -3.62 -4.08
CA ASP A 70 -10.28 -4.12 -3.58
C ASP A 70 -10.41 -4.05 -2.04
N GLU A 71 -9.42 -3.49 -1.35
CA GLU A 71 -9.43 -3.33 0.10
C GLU A 71 -9.64 -1.86 0.51
N GLU A 72 -10.27 -1.67 1.67
CA GLU A 72 -10.31 -0.38 2.35
C GLU A 72 -8.95 -0.15 3.04
N HIS A 73 -8.47 1.10 2.97
CA HIS A 73 -7.20 1.47 3.56
C HIS A 73 -7.41 2.39 4.76
N THR A 74 -6.89 1.97 5.91
CA THR A 74 -6.81 2.78 7.11
C THR A 74 -5.39 3.30 7.27
N CYS A 75 -5.23 4.62 7.25
CA CYS A 75 -3.92 5.23 7.47
C CYS A 75 -3.42 4.92 8.88
N ASN A 76 -2.20 4.38 8.99
CA ASN A 76 -1.57 4.21 10.28
C ASN A 76 -1.05 5.57 10.80
N ALA A 77 -1.69 6.06 11.86
CA ALA A 77 -1.32 7.31 12.52
C ALA A 77 -0.02 7.19 13.33
N ASP A 78 0.31 5.99 13.81
CA ASP A 78 1.47 5.71 14.67
C ASP A 78 2.76 5.48 13.86
N SER A 79 2.65 5.30 12.54
CA SER A 79 3.81 5.13 11.66
C SER A 79 4.72 6.36 11.68
N ALA A 80 6.04 6.14 11.78
CA ALA A 80 7.04 7.19 11.73
C ALA A 80 6.86 8.04 10.46
N LYS A 81 6.68 9.36 10.63
CA LYS A 81 6.52 10.29 9.52
C LYS A 81 7.87 10.84 9.07
N CYS A 82 8.00 11.05 7.76
CA CYS A 82 9.14 11.74 7.19
C CYS A 82 9.10 13.21 7.61
N ALA A 83 10.22 13.73 8.13
CA ALA A 83 10.31 15.12 8.56
C ALA A 83 10.19 16.11 7.38
N ASP A 84 10.58 15.67 6.18
CA ASP A 84 10.63 16.53 4.99
C ASP A 84 9.27 16.62 4.28
N CYS A 85 8.58 15.50 4.09
CA CYS A 85 7.33 15.44 3.32
C CYS A 85 6.07 15.14 4.16
N GLY A 86 6.21 14.79 5.44
CA GLY A 86 5.08 14.49 6.35
C GLY A 86 4.37 13.15 6.12
N LEU A 87 4.64 12.44 5.03
CA LEU A 87 4.11 11.10 4.76
C LEU A 87 4.80 10.03 5.59
N THR A 88 4.25 8.82 5.64
CA THR A 88 4.91 7.69 6.31
C THR A 88 6.30 7.47 5.71
N LYS A 89 7.34 7.47 6.55
CA LYS A 89 8.74 7.34 6.14
C LYS A 89 8.94 6.01 5.41
N GLY A 90 9.52 6.06 4.21
CA GLY A 90 9.73 4.88 3.37
C GLY A 90 8.48 4.33 2.69
N SER A 91 7.33 5.02 2.81
CA SER A 91 6.13 4.68 2.02
C SER A 91 6.34 4.97 0.54
N ALA A 92 5.48 4.42 -0.32
CA ALA A 92 5.55 4.53 -1.78
C ALA A 92 5.42 5.97 -2.31
N LEU A 93 4.88 6.90 -1.51
CA LEU A 93 4.83 8.32 -1.85
C LEU A 93 5.77 9.18 -0.98
N CYS A 94 6.58 8.58 -0.11
CA CYS A 94 7.53 9.33 0.71
C CYS A 94 8.51 10.10 -0.19
N CYS A 95 8.50 11.43 -0.06
CA CYS A 95 9.32 12.38 -0.82
C CYS A 95 9.14 12.31 -2.34
N VAL A 96 7.91 11.97 -2.76
CA VAL A 96 7.47 11.96 -4.16
C VAL A 96 6.72 13.28 -4.45
N ASP A 97 7.21 14.03 -5.44
CA ASP A 97 6.61 15.31 -5.86
C ASP A 97 5.37 15.09 -6.74
N LEU A 98 4.22 14.85 -6.11
CA LEU A 98 2.93 14.77 -6.79
C LEU A 98 2.22 16.13 -6.79
N LYS A 99 1.78 16.56 -7.97
CA LYS A 99 0.93 17.75 -8.10
C LYS A 99 -0.49 17.25 -8.29
N ILE A 100 -1.27 17.30 -7.21
CA ILE A 100 -2.68 16.91 -7.20
C ILE A 100 -3.48 18.13 -6.77
N ASP A 101 -4.19 18.72 -7.73
CA ASP A 101 -5.02 19.90 -7.50
C ASP A 101 -6.38 19.53 -6.86
N ASP A 102 -6.76 18.25 -6.96
CA ASP A 102 -7.98 17.71 -6.37
C ASP A 102 -7.72 17.14 -4.97
N LEU A 103 -7.99 17.96 -3.95
CA LEU A 103 -7.84 17.59 -2.54
C LEU A 103 -8.90 16.58 -2.06
N THR A 104 -9.90 16.23 -2.88
CA THR A 104 -10.89 15.20 -2.54
C THR A 104 -10.42 13.78 -2.88
N ALA A 105 -9.34 13.67 -3.65
CA ALA A 105 -8.75 12.39 -4.02
C ALA A 105 -8.11 11.69 -2.80
N THR A 106 -8.55 10.47 -2.53
CA THR A 106 -8.05 9.66 -1.41
C THR A 106 -6.89 8.73 -1.81
N ALA A 107 -6.79 8.35 -3.10
CA ALA A 107 -5.75 7.46 -3.58
C ALA A 107 -5.41 7.63 -5.07
N LEU A 108 -4.18 7.28 -5.43
CA LEU A 108 -3.74 7.08 -6.82
C LEU A 108 -3.79 5.60 -7.19
N CYS A 109 -4.01 5.31 -8.46
CA CYS A 109 -3.86 3.98 -9.02
C CYS A 109 -2.38 3.72 -9.34
N GLY A 110 -1.76 2.75 -8.68
CA GLY A 110 -0.37 2.36 -8.95
C GLY A 110 -0.14 1.73 -10.32
N SER A 111 -1.21 1.28 -11.01
CA SER A 111 -1.11 0.72 -12.36
C SER A 111 -1.05 1.76 -13.48
N CYS A 112 -1.82 2.84 -13.36
CA CYS A 112 -1.96 3.83 -14.44
C CYS A 112 -1.51 5.24 -14.05
N GLY A 113 -1.32 5.50 -12.76
CA GLY A 113 -0.85 6.78 -12.23
C GLY A 113 -1.93 7.87 -12.10
N GLU A 114 -3.17 7.54 -12.43
CA GLU A 114 -4.36 8.43 -12.31
C GLU A 114 -5.00 8.33 -10.93
N ILE A 115 -5.88 9.28 -10.61
CA ILE A 115 -6.72 9.23 -9.40
C ILE A 115 -7.59 7.97 -9.43
N ALA A 116 -7.49 7.14 -8.39
CA ALA A 116 -8.17 5.86 -8.35
C ALA A 116 -9.70 6.05 -8.37
N GLY A 117 -10.38 5.42 -9.34
CA GLY A 117 -11.84 5.53 -9.51
C GLY A 117 -12.30 6.75 -10.32
N SER A 118 -11.41 7.63 -10.74
CA SER A 118 -11.74 8.69 -11.71
C SER A 118 -12.12 8.10 -13.08
N GLU A 119 -12.79 8.89 -13.92
CA GLU A 119 -13.13 8.52 -15.30
C GLU A 119 -11.91 8.17 -16.18
N ASN A 120 -10.72 8.66 -15.80
CA ASN A 120 -9.47 8.42 -16.52
C ASN A 120 -8.67 7.23 -15.94
N CYS A 121 -9.06 6.72 -14.77
CA CYS A 121 -8.40 5.58 -14.12
C CYS A 121 -8.50 4.33 -14.98
N CYS A 122 -7.36 3.80 -15.42
CA CYS A 122 -7.28 2.61 -16.27
C CYS A 122 -8.11 2.70 -17.57
N LYS A 123 -8.36 3.92 -18.07
CA LYS A 123 -9.07 4.15 -19.33
C LYS A 123 -8.36 3.43 -20.49
N GLU A 124 -9.12 2.63 -21.24
CA GLU A 124 -8.61 1.93 -22.41
C GLU A 124 -8.15 2.91 -23.50
N GLY A 125 -7.07 2.55 -24.20
CA GLY A 125 -6.50 3.38 -25.25
C GLY A 125 -5.77 4.64 -24.77
N ALA A 126 -5.65 4.86 -23.45
CA ALA A 126 -4.84 5.95 -22.92
C ALA A 126 -3.37 5.80 -23.35
N ALA A 127 -2.78 6.90 -23.82
CA ALA A 127 -1.39 6.91 -24.25
C ALA A 127 -0.48 6.61 -23.06
N LYS A 128 0.36 5.58 -23.14
CA LYS A 128 1.34 5.27 -22.10
C LYS A 128 2.59 6.12 -22.25
N CYS A 129 3.17 6.52 -21.13
CA CYS A 129 4.46 7.17 -21.06
C CYS A 129 5.55 6.15 -21.37
N LYS A 130 6.42 6.45 -22.34
CA LYS A 130 7.53 5.56 -22.73
C LYS A 130 8.61 5.43 -21.65
N LYS A 131 8.68 6.36 -20.69
CA LYS A 131 9.68 6.36 -19.62
C LYS A 131 9.26 5.49 -18.44
N CYS A 132 8.08 5.78 -17.86
CA CYS A 132 7.62 5.15 -16.63
C CYS A 132 6.47 4.14 -16.83
N GLY A 133 5.95 3.97 -18.04
CA GLY A 133 4.89 3.00 -18.35
C GLY A 133 3.47 3.39 -17.91
N LEU A 134 3.31 4.42 -17.08
CA LEU A 134 2.02 4.95 -16.62
C LEU A 134 1.29 5.73 -17.73
N HIS A 135 0.03 6.14 -17.50
CA HIS A 135 -0.67 7.02 -18.44
C HIS A 135 0.10 8.34 -18.60
N LYS A 136 0.29 8.76 -19.85
CA LYS A 136 1.04 9.98 -20.19
C LYS A 136 0.25 11.19 -19.71
N GLY A 137 0.87 11.97 -18.82
CA GLY A 137 0.26 13.16 -18.24
C GLY A 137 -0.52 12.90 -16.95
N ALA A 138 -0.64 11.65 -16.52
CA ALA A 138 -1.26 11.32 -15.25
C ALA A 138 -0.50 11.98 -14.08
N PRO A 139 -1.17 12.25 -12.94
CA PRO A 139 -0.54 12.86 -11.75
C PRO A 139 0.76 12.21 -11.32
N ALA A 140 0.86 10.88 -11.44
CA ALA A 140 2.05 10.10 -11.07
C ALA A 140 3.06 9.85 -12.22
N CYS A 141 2.77 10.31 -13.45
CA CYS A 141 3.61 10.08 -14.62
C CYS A 141 5.03 10.66 -14.42
N CYS A 142 6.03 9.77 -14.38
CA CYS A 142 7.46 10.09 -14.14
C CYS A 142 7.72 10.79 -12.80
N LYS A 143 6.87 10.52 -11.79
CA LYS A 143 6.99 11.15 -10.47
C LYS A 143 7.09 10.16 -9.32
N LEU A 144 6.82 8.87 -9.55
CA LEU A 144 6.97 7.80 -8.53
C LEU A 144 8.43 7.39 -8.28
N GLU A 145 9.40 8.11 -8.82
CA GLU A 145 10.82 7.92 -8.50
C GLU A 145 11.08 8.58 -7.15
N HIS A 146 11.41 7.79 -6.12
CA HIS A 146 11.77 8.32 -4.82
C HIS A 146 13.06 9.13 -4.96
N LYS A 147 13.04 10.42 -4.60
CA LYS A 147 14.26 11.27 -4.61
C LYS A 147 15.28 10.93 -3.51
N HIS A 148 15.19 9.74 -2.91
CA HIS A 148 16.17 9.24 -1.96
C HIS A 148 17.02 8.14 -2.62
N GLU A 149 17.69 8.46 -3.72
CA GLU A 149 18.85 7.70 -4.14
C GLU A 149 20.10 8.38 -3.56
N GLU A 150 20.65 7.72 -2.54
CA GLU A 150 22.09 7.58 -2.30
C GLU A 150 22.86 8.83 -1.83
N GLY A 151 22.75 9.09 -0.52
CA GLY A 151 23.84 9.69 0.24
C GLY A 151 24.77 8.61 0.80
N GLU A 152 25.57 8.00 -0.09
CA GLU A 152 26.87 7.45 0.28
C GLU A 152 27.72 8.56 0.92
N THR A 153 28.53 8.16 1.90
CA THR A 153 29.74 8.86 2.34
C THR A 153 30.48 9.54 1.19
N GLN A 154 30.54 10.87 1.19
CA GLN A 154 31.64 11.58 0.54
C GLN A 154 32.83 11.54 1.51
N SER A 155 33.79 10.66 1.22
CA SER A 155 35.13 10.69 1.82
C SER A 155 35.89 11.89 1.25
N GLU A 156 36.24 12.86 2.10
CA GLU A 156 37.33 13.83 1.84
C GLU A 156 38.63 13.34 2.46
#